data_AF-A0A7R9W059-F1
#
_entry.id   AF-A0A7R9W059-F1
#
_cell.length_a   1.000
_cell.length_b   1.000
_cell.length_c   1.000
_cell.angle_alpha   90.00
_cell.angle_beta   90.00
_cell.angle_gamma   90.00
#
_symmetry.space_group_name_H-M   'P 1'
#
loop_
_entity.id
_entity.type
_entity.pdbx_description
1 polymer ?
#
loop_
_entity_poly.entity_id
_entity_poly.type
_entity_poly.pdbx_seq_one_letter_code
_entity_poly.pdbx_strand_id
1 'polypeptide(L)'
;MQTCLCEVLLSISFCHCAGSDGAFMQCGDGKMSLLDFISRGFLASQCASTQKAKAAHGKTIHRMAIYDKDQRIRAVISQMDVVRFLASRLPQLGPLVERTVTELDLVQTKIHTCPPETSAIVAMGLMQDEDVSSLAVVDHNGKVIGNFSVSELRTVLPGQFGALALPVGEFLALENRVSIASRSNAGSRRSAQLLLMSVAT
;
A
#
# COMPACT_ATOMS: atom_id res chain seq x y z
N MET A 1 14.21 -23.96 -21.90
CA MET A 1 13.02 -23.23 -22.38
C MET A 1 12.70 -22.15 -21.36
N GLN A 2 13.08 -20.91 -21.65
CA GLN A 2 12.98 -19.77 -20.76
C GLN A 2 11.79 -18.94 -21.23
N THR A 3 10.58 -19.38 -20.91
CA THR A 3 9.38 -18.55 -21.07
C THR A 3 9.54 -17.36 -20.14
N CYS A 4 9.87 -16.22 -20.72
CA CYS A 4 10.12 -14.99 -20.00
C CYS A 4 8.80 -14.51 -19.37
N LEU A 5 8.84 -13.96 -18.16
CA LEU A 5 7.67 -13.37 -17.45
C LEU A 5 6.87 -12.41 -18.37
N CYS A 6 7.57 -11.79 -19.32
CA CYS A 6 7.03 -10.98 -20.40
C CYS A 6 6.02 -11.74 -21.30
N GLU A 7 6.33 -12.95 -21.77
CA GLU A 7 5.48 -13.71 -22.70
C GLU A 7 4.15 -14.13 -22.06
N VAL A 8 4.18 -14.53 -20.79
CA VAL A 8 2.97 -14.91 -20.04
C VAL A 8 2.07 -13.69 -19.85
N LEU A 9 2.61 -12.56 -19.41
CA LEU A 9 1.83 -11.34 -19.14
C LEU A 9 1.31 -10.67 -20.43
N LEU A 10 2.01 -10.83 -21.56
CA LEU A 10 1.56 -10.36 -22.88
C LEU A 10 0.35 -11.15 -23.40
N SER A 11 0.23 -12.43 -23.05
CA SER A 11 -0.87 -13.30 -23.49
C SER A 11 -2.20 -13.05 -22.75
N ILE A 12 -2.15 -12.39 -21.59
CA ILE A 12 -3.32 -12.11 -20.75
C ILE A 12 -3.92 -10.77 -21.16
N SER A 13 -5.04 -10.81 -21.90
CA SER A 13 -5.87 -9.62 -22.15
C SER A 13 -6.49 -9.14 -20.84
N PHE A 14 -6.29 -7.86 -20.51
CA PHE A 14 -6.67 -7.32 -19.20
C PHE A 14 -7.68 -6.17 -19.28
N CYS A 15 -7.52 -5.24 -20.22
CA CYS A 15 -8.48 -4.16 -20.47
C CYS A 15 -8.16 -3.45 -21.81
N HIS A 16 -8.78 -2.31 -22.13
CA HIS A 16 -8.51 -1.54 -23.35
C HIS A 16 -8.09 -0.10 -22.96
N CYS A 17 -7.06 0.55 -23.53
CA CYS A 17 -6.47 1.81 -23.00
C CYS A 17 -6.29 2.93 -24.05
N ALA A 18 -6.69 4.16 -23.75
CA ALA A 18 -6.45 5.39 -24.51
C ALA A 18 -6.36 6.63 -23.59
N GLY A 19 -5.14 7.06 -23.24
CA GLY A 19 -4.87 8.36 -22.60
C GLY A 19 -4.54 8.32 -21.10
N SER A 20 -3.82 9.33 -20.61
CA SER A 20 -3.41 9.49 -19.21
C SER A 20 -3.59 10.93 -18.73
N ASP A 21 -4.29 11.11 -17.62
CA ASP A 21 -4.23 12.31 -16.78
C ASP A 21 -4.15 11.87 -15.32
N GLY A 22 -3.06 12.19 -14.63
CA GLY A 22 -2.85 11.75 -13.25
C GLY A 22 -3.09 10.25 -13.04
N ALA A 23 -3.53 9.84 -11.84
CA ALA A 23 -3.81 8.44 -11.48
C ALA A 23 -5.00 7.79 -12.24
N PHE A 24 -5.38 8.33 -13.40
CA PHE A 24 -6.50 7.90 -14.22
C PHE A 24 -5.99 7.44 -15.58
N MET A 25 -6.03 6.13 -15.83
CA MET A 25 -5.86 5.59 -17.17
C MET A 25 -7.21 5.62 -17.85
N GLN A 26 -7.31 6.37 -18.95
CA GLN A 26 -8.51 6.36 -19.76
C GLN A 26 -8.48 5.11 -20.63
N CYS A 27 -9.59 4.38 -20.65
CA CYS A 27 -9.76 3.18 -21.47
C CYS A 27 -10.43 3.55 -22.79
N GLY A 28 -9.73 3.47 -23.92
CA GLY A 28 -10.33 3.61 -25.27
C GLY A 28 -10.17 2.33 -26.08
N ASP A 29 -10.75 2.30 -27.29
CA ASP A 29 -11.14 1.10 -28.07
C ASP A 29 -10.05 0.08 -28.49
N GLY A 30 -8.80 0.16 -28.00
CA GLY A 30 -7.71 -0.78 -28.33
C GLY A 30 -7.38 -1.80 -27.23
N LYS A 31 -7.14 -3.08 -27.57
CA LYS A 31 -6.78 -4.16 -26.62
C LYS A 31 -5.47 -3.84 -25.87
N MET A 32 -5.46 -3.94 -24.54
CA MET A 32 -4.30 -3.78 -23.67
C MET A 32 -4.01 -5.09 -22.90
N SER A 33 -2.76 -5.53 -22.91
CA SER A 33 -2.31 -6.68 -22.11
C SER A 33 -2.18 -6.32 -20.63
N LEU A 34 -2.14 -7.32 -19.75
CA LEU A 34 -1.83 -7.10 -18.33
C LEU A 34 -0.44 -6.47 -18.15
N LEU A 35 0.53 -6.87 -18.97
CA LEU A 35 1.87 -6.28 -18.94
C LEU A 35 1.80 -4.78 -19.27
N ASP A 36 1.12 -4.40 -20.34
CA ASP A 36 0.94 -3.00 -20.71
C ASP A 36 0.25 -2.22 -19.59
N PHE A 37 -0.78 -2.81 -18.97
CA PHE A 37 -1.50 -2.19 -17.84
C PHE A 37 -0.58 -1.91 -16.65
N ILE A 38 0.23 -2.90 -16.26
CA ILE A 38 1.19 -2.74 -15.16
C ILE A 38 2.26 -1.69 -15.53
N SER A 39 2.87 -1.85 -16.71
CA SER A 39 3.97 -1.01 -17.16
C SER A 39 3.54 0.43 -17.36
N ARG A 40 2.43 0.69 -18.04
CA ARG A 40 1.94 2.06 -18.32
C ARG A 40 1.19 2.68 -17.16
N GLY A 41 0.62 1.85 -16.31
CA GLY A 41 -0.28 2.30 -15.27
C GLY A 41 0.37 2.49 -13.91
N PHE A 42 0.98 1.42 -13.39
CA PHE A 42 1.62 1.45 -12.08
C PHE A 42 3.08 1.91 -12.13
N LEU A 43 3.79 1.62 -13.24
CA LEU A 43 5.23 1.83 -13.35
C LEU A 43 5.63 3.04 -14.22
N ALA A 44 4.79 3.50 -15.16
CA ALA A 44 5.14 4.59 -16.09
C ALA A 44 4.87 6.00 -15.56
N SER A 45 4.95 6.23 -14.24
CA SER A 45 5.05 7.59 -13.70
C SER A 45 6.33 8.33 -14.17
N GLN A 46 7.13 7.73 -15.06
CA GLN A 46 8.23 8.33 -15.80
C GLN A 46 7.84 8.84 -17.21
N CYS A 47 6.77 9.65 -17.36
CA CYS A 47 6.63 10.48 -18.57
C CYS A 47 5.63 11.63 -18.43
N ALA A 48 6.16 12.86 -18.34
CA ALA A 48 5.70 13.98 -19.16
C ALA A 48 6.83 15.03 -19.31
N SER A 49 7.46 15.02 -20.48
CA SER A 49 8.24 16.11 -21.12
C SER A 49 9.42 16.73 -20.35
N THR A 50 10.59 16.09 -20.38
CA THR A 50 11.87 16.71 -20.81
C THR A 50 12.99 15.67 -20.66
N GLN A 51 13.70 15.40 -21.76
CA GLN A 51 14.96 14.65 -21.71
C GLN A 51 15.94 15.40 -20.79
N LYS A 52 16.50 14.70 -19.80
CA LYS A 52 17.36 15.17 -18.67
C LYS A 52 16.62 15.44 -17.36
N ALA A 53 16.18 14.39 -16.68
CA ALA A 53 16.11 14.39 -15.22
C ALA A 53 16.69 13.06 -14.70
N LYS A 54 17.77 13.16 -13.91
CA LYS A 54 18.29 12.05 -13.11
C LYS A 54 17.14 11.49 -12.25
N ALA A 55 17.03 10.16 -12.19
CA ALA A 55 16.30 9.34 -11.22
C ALA A 55 15.59 10.09 -10.08
N ALA A 56 14.51 10.79 -10.40
CA ALA A 56 13.51 11.17 -9.42
C ALA A 56 12.56 9.96 -9.34
N HIS A 57 12.39 9.39 -8.15
CA HIS A 57 11.36 8.37 -7.92
C HIS A 57 10.02 8.99 -8.34
N GLY A 58 9.49 8.56 -9.50
CA GLY A 58 8.21 9.04 -10.00
C GLY A 58 7.11 8.64 -9.03
N LYS A 59 6.11 9.51 -8.84
CA LYS A 59 4.97 9.27 -7.96
C LYS A 59 4.37 7.88 -8.21
N THR A 60 4.39 7.01 -7.20
CA THR A 60 3.83 5.66 -7.31
C THR A 60 2.30 5.76 -7.42
N ILE A 61 1.73 5.20 -8.48
CA ILE A 61 0.28 5.08 -8.63
C ILE A 61 -0.13 3.73 -8.02
N HIS A 62 -0.97 3.75 -7.00
CA HIS A 62 -1.41 2.52 -6.32
C HIS A 62 -2.74 1.96 -6.83
N ARG A 63 -3.53 2.79 -7.50
CA ARG A 63 -4.88 2.48 -7.99
C ARG A 63 -5.14 3.18 -9.31
N MET A 64 -5.91 2.54 -10.17
CA MET A 64 -6.26 3.06 -11.48
C MET A 64 -7.75 2.89 -11.74
N ALA A 65 -8.40 3.97 -12.16
CA ALA A 65 -9.78 3.90 -12.64
C ALA A 65 -9.80 3.30 -14.05
N ILE A 66 -10.78 2.44 -14.31
CA ILE A 66 -11.12 1.90 -15.63
C ILE A 66 -12.42 2.55 -16.05
N TYR A 67 -12.42 3.12 -17.26
CA TYR A 67 -13.60 3.76 -17.84
C TYR A 67 -14.30 2.83 -18.84
N ASP A 68 -15.60 3.00 -19.00
CA ASP A 68 -16.32 2.45 -20.14
C ASP A 68 -16.29 3.40 -21.35
N LYS A 69 -16.92 2.99 -22.45
CA LYS A 69 -17.03 3.76 -23.70
C LYS A 69 -17.73 5.12 -23.53
N ASP A 70 -18.56 5.26 -22.49
CA ASP A 70 -19.33 6.47 -22.20
C ASP A 70 -18.59 7.37 -21.19
N GLN A 71 -17.28 7.11 -20.96
CA GLN A 71 -16.42 7.83 -20.00
C GLN A 71 -16.91 7.74 -18.55
N ARG A 72 -17.61 6.67 -18.18
CA ARG A 72 -18.00 6.40 -16.80
C ARG A 72 -17.02 5.44 -16.14
N ILE A 73 -16.70 5.69 -14.87
CA ILE A 73 -15.84 4.78 -14.09
C ILE A 73 -16.57 3.45 -13.90
N ARG A 74 -16.05 2.41 -14.53
CA ARG A 74 -16.55 1.04 -14.42
C ARG A 74 -15.94 0.31 -13.22
N ALA A 75 -14.65 0.52 -12.96
CA ALA A 75 -13.92 -0.13 -11.89
C ALA A 75 -12.73 0.69 -11.42
N VAL A 76 -12.21 0.38 -10.23
CA VAL A 76 -10.90 0.85 -9.76
C VAL A 76 -10.06 -0.37 -9.44
N ILE A 77 -8.91 -0.50 -10.10
CA ILE A 77 -7.99 -1.63 -9.95
C ILE A 77 -6.76 -1.18 -9.17
N SER A 78 -6.44 -1.89 -8.09
CA SER A 78 -5.23 -1.69 -7.31
C SER A 78 -4.12 -2.66 -7.70
N GLN A 79 -2.89 -2.37 -7.27
CA GLN A 79 -1.77 -3.31 -7.38
C GLN A 79 -2.10 -4.66 -6.72
N MET A 80 -2.82 -4.65 -5.60
CA MET A 80 -3.25 -5.88 -4.92
C MET A 80 -4.24 -6.70 -5.76
N ASP A 81 -5.09 -6.06 -6.57
CA ASP A 81 -6.01 -6.79 -7.44
C ASP A 81 -5.26 -7.52 -8.55
N VAL A 82 -4.18 -6.92 -9.08
CA VAL A 82 -3.25 -7.60 -9.99
C VAL A 82 -2.57 -8.79 -9.29
N VAL A 83 -2.07 -8.61 -8.07
CA VAL A 83 -1.44 -9.71 -7.31
C VAL A 83 -2.44 -10.85 -7.09
N ARG A 84 -3.67 -10.56 -6.67
CA ARG A 84 -4.73 -11.57 -6.50
C ARG A 84 -5.06 -12.27 -7.81
N PHE A 85 -5.14 -11.53 -8.91
CA PHE A 85 -5.39 -12.09 -10.22
C PHE A 85 -4.27 -13.07 -10.63
N LEU A 86 -3.01 -12.68 -10.47
CA LEU A 86 -1.85 -13.54 -10.74
C LEU A 86 -1.83 -14.77 -9.82
N ALA A 87 -2.12 -14.58 -8.53
CA ALA A 87 -2.20 -15.67 -7.55
C ALA A 87 -3.31 -16.69 -7.88
N SER A 88 -4.41 -16.26 -8.49
CA SER A 88 -5.44 -17.19 -8.98
C SER A 88 -5.01 -18.01 -10.22
N ARG A 89 -3.84 -17.70 -10.79
CA ARG A 89 -3.30 -18.28 -12.04
C ARG A 89 -1.86 -18.76 -11.91
N LEU A 90 -1.42 -19.13 -10.70
CA LEU A 90 -0.05 -19.61 -10.45
C LEU A 90 0.45 -20.65 -11.47
N PRO A 91 -0.33 -21.68 -11.89
CA PRO A 91 0.16 -22.66 -12.87
C PRO A 91 0.57 -22.03 -14.21
N GLN A 92 0.00 -20.88 -14.58
CA GLN A 92 0.30 -20.17 -15.82
C GLN A 92 1.61 -19.35 -15.72
N LEU A 93 2.09 -19.09 -14.50
CA LEU A 93 3.36 -18.38 -14.26
C LEU A 93 4.57 -19.30 -14.41
N GLY A 94 4.36 -20.61 -14.51
CA GLY A 94 5.41 -21.60 -14.79
C GLY A 94 6.52 -21.59 -13.73
N PRO A 95 7.81 -21.67 -14.13
CA PRO A 95 8.94 -21.81 -13.19
C PRO A 95 9.13 -20.63 -12.22
N LEU A 96 8.45 -19.50 -12.47
CA LEU A 96 8.57 -18.31 -11.62
C LEU A 96 7.99 -18.54 -10.21
N VAL A 97 7.02 -19.44 -10.08
CA VAL A 97 6.38 -19.76 -8.79
C VAL A 97 7.33 -20.52 -7.86
N GLU A 98 8.33 -21.20 -8.43
CA GLU A 98 9.29 -22.02 -7.68
C GLU A 98 10.52 -21.22 -7.22
N ARG A 99 10.68 -19.99 -7.70
CA ARG A 99 11.81 -19.13 -7.34
C ARG A 99 11.58 -18.46 -5.99
N THR A 100 12.66 -18.34 -5.22
CA THR A 100 12.69 -17.57 -3.99
C THR A 100 12.55 -16.06 -4.28
N VAL A 101 12.09 -15.30 -3.29
CA VAL A 101 11.97 -13.83 -3.39
C VAL A 101 13.31 -13.17 -3.73
N THR A 102 14.41 -13.75 -3.24
CA THR A 102 15.78 -13.30 -3.56
C THR A 102 16.15 -13.55 -5.02
N GLU A 103 15.85 -14.74 -5.56
CA GLU A 103 16.10 -15.06 -6.98
C GLU A 103 15.25 -14.24 -7.95
N LEU A 104 14.14 -13.70 -7.45
CA LEU A 104 13.26 -12.78 -8.19
C LEU A 104 13.68 -11.31 -8.05
N ASP A 105 14.74 -11.01 -7.29
CA ASP A 105 15.21 -9.64 -7.02
C ASP A 105 14.11 -8.72 -6.45
N LEU A 106 13.23 -9.29 -5.62
CA LEU A 106 12.11 -8.58 -4.99
C LEU A 106 12.42 -8.10 -3.56
N VAL A 107 13.62 -8.37 -3.05
CA VAL A 107 14.03 -7.99 -1.71
C VAL A 107 14.60 -6.57 -1.72
N GLN A 108 13.97 -5.67 -0.96
CA GLN A 108 14.54 -4.34 -0.70
C GLN A 108 15.58 -4.43 0.42
N THR A 109 16.69 -3.70 0.26
CA THR A 109 17.79 -3.68 1.25
C THR A 109 17.64 -2.60 2.32
N LYS A 110 16.96 -1.49 2.00
CA LYS A 110 16.69 -0.41 2.97
C LYS A 110 15.33 -0.66 3.62
N ILE A 111 15.34 -0.87 4.94
CA ILE A 111 14.12 -1.03 5.74
C ILE A 111 13.98 0.22 6.61
N HIS A 112 12.83 0.88 6.52
CA HIS A 112 12.51 2.04 7.35
C HIS A 112 11.82 1.54 8.62
N THR A 113 12.34 1.96 9.76
CA THR A 113 11.91 1.46 11.08
C THR A 113 11.66 2.60 12.05
N CYS A 114 10.86 2.34 13.08
CA CYS A 114 10.72 3.23 14.23
C CYS A 114 10.60 2.43 15.56
N PRO A 115 11.07 2.97 16.69
CA PRO A 115 10.77 2.40 18.01
C PRO A 115 9.28 2.51 18.37
N PRO A 116 8.72 1.60 19.19
CA PRO A 116 7.31 1.65 19.59
C PRO A 116 6.94 2.90 20.41
N GLU A 117 7.92 3.56 21.03
CA GLU A 117 7.76 4.80 21.79
C GLU A 117 7.55 6.04 20.90
N THR A 118 7.87 5.92 19.60
CA THR A 118 7.67 7.01 18.62
C THR A 118 6.21 7.40 18.58
N SER A 119 5.90 8.69 18.68
CA SER A 119 4.52 9.15 18.55
C SER A 119 3.96 8.86 17.14
N ALA A 120 2.71 8.43 17.04
CA ALA A 120 2.08 8.04 15.78
C ALA A 120 2.13 9.17 14.73
N ILE A 121 1.94 10.43 15.14
CA ILE A 121 2.06 11.58 14.23
C ILE A 121 3.48 11.78 13.71
N VAL A 122 4.50 11.54 14.54
CA VAL A 122 5.91 11.62 14.15
C VAL A 122 6.25 10.49 13.17
N ALA A 123 5.79 9.28 13.45
CA ALA A 123 5.95 8.14 12.56
C ALA A 123 5.26 8.37 11.19
N MET A 124 4.13 9.06 11.16
CA MET A 124 3.50 9.49 9.89
C MET A 124 4.33 10.53 9.14
N GLY A 125 4.95 11.48 9.85
CA GLY A 125 5.92 12.41 9.26
C GLY A 125 7.11 11.67 8.64
N LEU A 126 7.67 10.69 9.35
CA LEU A 126 8.77 9.86 8.82
C LEU A 126 8.37 9.11 7.55
N MET A 127 7.15 8.57 7.47
CA MET A 127 6.64 7.94 6.25
C MET A 127 6.59 8.92 5.08
N GLN A 128 6.14 10.15 5.33
CA GLN A 128 6.06 11.20 4.32
C GLN A 128 7.44 11.65 3.84
N ASP A 129 8.39 11.83 4.76
CA ASP A 129 9.75 12.29 4.45
C ASP A 129 10.54 11.24 3.65
N GLU A 130 10.33 9.96 3.95
CA GLU A 130 11.03 8.84 3.30
C GLU A 130 10.27 8.27 2.08
N ASP A 131 9.11 8.83 1.71
CA ASP A 131 8.22 8.37 0.63
C ASP A 131 7.85 6.87 0.74
N VAL A 132 7.54 6.42 1.96
CA VAL A 132 7.12 5.04 2.26
C VAL A 132 5.71 5.00 2.83
N SER A 133 5.00 3.91 2.56
CA SER A 133 3.61 3.75 3.04
C SER A 133 3.50 3.05 4.40
N SER A 134 4.60 2.52 4.92
CA SER A 134 4.66 1.80 6.19
C SER A 134 6.05 1.83 6.81
N LEU A 135 6.10 1.74 8.13
CA LEU A 135 7.30 1.53 8.94
C LEU A 135 7.21 0.21 9.68
N ALA A 136 8.33 -0.50 9.77
CA ALA A 136 8.46 -1.61 10.70
C ALA A 136 8.70 -1.06 12.11
N VAL A 137 7.89 -1.50 13.07
CA VAL A 137 8.06 -1.15 14.49
C VAL A 137 9.02 -2.15 15.10
N VAL A 138 10.14 -1.66 15.63
CA VAL A 138 11.24 -2.50 16.13
C VAL A 138 11.52 -2.24 17.61
N ASP A 139 11.78 -3.30 18.37
CA ASP A 139 12.22 -3.17 19.77
C ASP A 139 13.71 -2.77 19.87
N HIS A 140 14.19 -2.60 21.11
CA HIS A 140 15.59 -2.24 21.40
C HIS A 140 16.61 -3.30 20.96
N ASN A 141 16.19 -4.54 20.68
CA ASN A 141 17.03 -5.62 20.17
C ASN A 141 17.00 -5.72 18.64
N GLY A 142 16.28 -4.80 17.97
CA GLY A 142 16.10 -4.82 16.52
C GLY A 142 15.08 -5.85 16.03
N LYS A 143 14.28 -6.43 16.92
CA LYS A 143 13.22 -7.37 16.54
C LYS A 143 11.99 -6.61 16.08
N VAL A 144 11.42 -6.99 14.94
CA VAL A 144 10.13 -6.45 14.46
C VAL A 144 9.01 -6.92 15.37
N ILE A 145 8.30 -5.95 15.95
CA ILE A 145 7.16 -6.17 16.87
C ILE A 145 5.84 -5.66 16.30
N GLY A 146 5.86 -4.95 15.17
CA GLY A 146 4.64 -4.46 14.52
C GLY A 146 4.89 -3.84 13.15
N ASN A 147 3.80 -3.50 12.47
CA ASN A 147 3.76 -2.75 11.23
C ASN A 147 2.86 -1.54 11.47
N PHE A 148 3.35 -0.34 11.18
CA PHE A 148 2.59 0.90 11.29
C PHE A 148 2.56 1.60 9.93
N SER A 149 1.36 1.73 9.34
CA SER A 149 1.18 2.25 7.98
C SER A 149 0.29 3.47 7.89
N VAL A 150 0.23 4.09 6.71
CA VAL A 150 -0.72 5.18 6.42
C VAL A 150 -2.18 4.72 6.43
N SER A 151 -2.44 3.41 6.36
CA SER A 151 -3.78 2.84 6.37
C SER A 151 -4.51 3.03 7.70
N GLU A 152 -3.75 3.18 8.78
CA GLU A 152 -4.18 3.38 10.15
C GLU A 152 -4.95 4.70 10.29
N LEU A 153 -4.63 5.71 9.46
CA LEU A 153 -5.42 6.95 9.40
C LEU A 153 -6.86 6.75 8.94
N ARG A 154 -7.19 5.67 8.23
CA ARG A 154 -8.57 5.46 7.73
C ARG A 154 -9.59 5.31 8.85
N THR A 155 -9.15 4.89 10.03
CA THR A 155 -10.01 4.63 11.20
C THR A 155 -10.10 5.84 12.13
N VAL A 156 -9.23 6.84 11.96
CA VAL A 156 -9.13 8.02 12.83
C VAL A 156 -10.20 9.03 12.46
N LEU A 157 -11.19 9.19 13.33
CA LEU A 157 -12.24 10.21 13.18
C LEU A 157 -11.79 11.56 13.75
N PRO A 158 -12.44 12.68 13.38
CA PRO A 158 -12.11 14.00 13.92
C PRO A 158 -12.09 14.09 15.45
N GLY A 159 -12.95 13.36 16.15
CA GLY A 159 -12.94 13.31 17.62
C GLY A 159 -11.76 12.53 18.22
N GLN A 160 -10.96 11.86 17.40
CA GLN A 160 -9.92 10.91 17.79
C GLN A 160 -8.52 11.35 17.35
N PHE A 161 -8.37 12.57 16.80
CA PHE A 161 -7.05 13.10 16.41
C PHE A 161 -6.04 13.07 17.57
N GLY A 162 -6.50 13.19 18.82
CA GLY A 162 -5.64 13.06 19.99
C GLY A 162 -4.93 11.69 20.11
N ALA A 163 -5.48 10.63 19.51
CA ALA A 163 -4.83 9.32 19.46
C ALA A 163 -3.51 9.36 18.67
N LEU A 164 -3.34 10.30 17.73
CA LEU A 164 -2.09 10.44 16.97
C LEU A 164 -0.92 10.92 17.83
N ALA A 165 -1.18 11.45 19.02
CA ALA A 165 -0.12 11.79 19.98
C ALA A 165 0.44 10.56 20.71
N LEU A 166 -0.30 9.43 20.73
CA LEU A 166 0.11 8.22 21.42
C LEU A 166 1.36 7.60 20.79
N PRO A 167 2.18 6.88 21.58
CA PRO A 167 3.21 6.01 21.05
C PRO A 167 2.63 5.00 20.05
N VAL A 168 3.35 4.70 18.97
CA VAL A 168 2.93 3.76 17.91
C VAL A 168 2.56 2.39 18.49
N GLY A 169 3.31 1.90 19.49
CA GLY A 169 3.00 0.64 20.15
C GLY A 169 1.63 0.65 20.84
N GLU A 170 1.29 1.75 21.53
CA GLU A 170 -0.02 1.93 22.16
C GLU A 170 -1.13 2.14 21.12
N PHE A 171 -0.85 2.95 20.10
CA PHE A 171 -1.77 3.22 19.00
C PHE A 171 -2.22 1.92 18.32
N LEU A 172 -1.27 1.06 17.94
CA LEU A 172 -1.54 -0.24 17.33
C LEU A 172 -2.30 -1.18 18.29
N ALA A 173 -1.99 -1.14 19.58
CA ALA A 173 -2.70 -1.96 20.57
C ALA A 173 -4.16 -1.52 20.75
N LEU A 174 -4.46 -0.22 20.63
CA LEU A 174 -5.82 0.31 20.68
C LEU A 174 -6.62 -0.06 19.44
N GLU A 175 -6.06 0.07 18.24
CA GLU A 175 -6.74 -0.32 16.99
C GLU A 175 -7.07 -1.82 16.95
N ASN A 176 -6.12 -2.68 17.34
CA ASN A 176 -6.34 -4.12 17.36
C ASN A 176 -7.42 -4.58 18.37
N ARG A 177 -7.70 -3.76 19.40
CA ARG A 177 -8.75 -4.01 20.38
C ARG A 177 -10.09 -3.37 20.01
N VAL A 178 -10.10 -2.45 19.05
CA VAL A 178 -11.26 -1.64 18.72
C VAL A 178 -11.46 -1.65 17.21
N SER A 179 -12.21 -2.63 16.72
CA SER A 179 -13.02 -2.42 15.53
C SER A 179 -14.04 -1.31 15.85
N ILE A 180 -13.68 -0.05 15.51
CA ILE A 180 -14.36 1.22 15.84
C ILE A 180 -15.84 1.28 15.37
N ALA A 181 -16.33 0.24 14.68
CA ALA A 181 -17.74 0.08 14.33
C ALA A 181 -18.63 -0.57 15.43
N SER A 182 -18.07 -1.18 16.49
CA SER A 182 -18.89 -1.93 17.47
C SER A 182 -19.35 -1.14 18.69
N ARG A 183 -18.95 0.14 18.88
CA ARG A 183 -19.22 0.88 20.12
C ARG A 183 -19.74 2.31 19.96
N SER A 184 -20.20 2.71 18.78
CA SER A 184 -20.90 3.99 18.58
C SER A 184 -22.25 4.09 19.31
N ASN A 185 -22.66 3.06 20.08
CA ASN A 185 -23.87 3.10 20.91
C ASN A 185 -23.66 2.83 22.41
N ALA A 186 -22.43 2.86 22.92
CA ALA A 186 -22.18 2.76 24.36
C ALA A 186 -21.54 4.05 24.87
N GLY A 187 -22.37 5.08 25.04
CA GLY A 187 -22.00 6.22 25.87
C GLY A 187 -21.72 5.73 27.28
N SER A 188 -20.53 6.03 27.81
CA SER A 188 -20.34 6.53 29.17
C SER A 188 -18.85 6.59 29.49
N ARG A 189 -18.42 7.79 29.83
CA ARG A 189 -17.17 8.15 30.50
C ARG A 189 -16.78 7.08 31.53
N ARG A 190 -15.69 6.31 31.32
CA ARG A 190 -14.94 5.65 32.43
C ARG A 190 -13.63 4.93 32.10
N SER A 191 -13.15 4.82 30.86
CA SER A 191 -11.99 3.95 30.58
C SER A 191 -10.61 4.63 30.55
N ALA A 192 -10.51 5.96 30.65
CA ALA A 192 -9.20 6.64 30.75
C ALA A 192 -8.57 6.56 32.15
N GLN A 193 -9.31 6.12 33.18
CA GLN A 193 -8.84 6.13 34.56
C GLN A 193 -8.30 4.78 35.06
N LEU A 194 -8.45 3.69 34.28
CA LEU A 194 -8.09 2.35 34.76
C LEU A 194 -6.69 1.85 34.36
N LEU A 195 -5.95 2.57 33.51
CA LEU A 195 -4.62 2.13 33.05
C LEU A 195 -3.44 2.90 33.68
N LEU A 196 -3.70 3.96 34.45
CA LEU A 196 -2.67 4.70 35.19
C LEU A 196 -2.42 4.18 36.61
N MET A 197 -3.19 3.19 37.09
CA MET A 197 -3.05 2.66 38.47
C MET A 197 -2.31 1.32 38.59
N SER A 198 -1.76 0.76 37.50
CA SER A 198 -1.05 -0.53 37.54
C SER A 198 0.48 -0.44 37.37
N VAL A 199 1.04 0.78 37.31
CA VAL A 199 2.51 1.00 37.24
C VAL A 199 3.04 1.66 38.53
N ALA A 200 2.20 1.78 39.56
CA ALA A 200 2.59 2.22 40.88
C ALA A 200 2.12 1.21 41.93
N THR A 201 2.79 0.07 42.01
CA THR A 201 2.86 -0.73 43.24
C THR A 201 4.20 -1.45 43.29
#